data_AF-A0AAE1WQX0-F1
#
_entry.id   AF-A0AAE1WQX0-F1
#
_cell.length_a   1.000
_cell.length_b   1.000
_cell.length_c   1.000
_cell.angle_alpha   90.00
_cell.angle_beta   90.00
_cell.angle_gamma   90.00
#
_symmetry.space_group_name_H-M   'P 1'
#
loop_
_entity.id
_entity.type
_entity.pdbx_description
1 polymer ?
#
loop_
_entity_poly.entity_id
_entity_poly.type
_entity_poly.pdbx_seq_one_letter_code
_entity_poly.pdbx_strand_id
1 'polypeptide(L)'
;MFLMNYTRPDIAYAAAIGITMNYAYNGKRRHIRVKYEAVKELLKNGIISLNYVRSERNLAVTLTKGLTRRIIFESSRAMGLKPLD
;
A
#
# COMPACT_ATOMS: atom_id res chain seq x y z
N MET A 1 3.41 -16.27 -3.19
CA MET A 1 2.37 -16.52 -2.17
C MET A 1 3.02 -16.26 -0.80
N PHE A 2 2.36 -15.60 0.15
CA PHE A 2 2.85 -15.30 1.52
C PHE A 2 3.80 -14.11 1.78
N LEU A 3 3.45 -12.90 1.31
CA LEU A 3 3.78 -11.68 2.09
C LEU A 3 2.58 -10.75 2.33
N MET A 4 1.39 -11.13 1.86
CA MET A 4 0.20 -10.28 1.98
C MET A 4 -0.76 -10.69 3.09
N ASN A 5 -0.58 -11.86 3.72
CA ASN A 5 -1.67 -12.44 4.51
C ASN A 5 -1.54 -12.44 6.04
N TYR A 6 -0.37 -12.28 6.68
CA TYR A 6 -0.32 -12.37 8.16
C TYR A 6 0.74 -11.53 8.89
N THR A 7 1.19 -10.42 8.32
CA THR A 7 1.97 -9.43 9.08
C THR A 7 1.23 -8.11 9.08
N ARG A 8 1.27 -7.43 10.24
CA ARG A 8 0.69 -6.09 10.44
C ARG A 8 0.94 -5.26 9.17
N PRO A 9 -0.12 -4.74 8.50
CA PRO A 9 -0.01 -4.12 7.18
C PRO A 9 1.07 -3.03 7.12
N ASP A 10 1.35 -2.40 8.25
CA ASP A 10 2.43 -1.44 8.47
C ASP A 10 3.82 -1.95 8.06
N ILE A 11 4.20 -3.16 8.50
CA ILE A 11 5.54 -3.72 8.28
C ILE A 11 5.72 -4.09 6.80
N ALA A 12 4.69 -4.64 6.18
CA ALA A 12 4.73 -5.05 4.77
C ALA A 12 4.79 -3.84 3.82
N TYR A 13 4.04 -2.77 4.12
CA TYR A 13 4.08 -1.54 3.33
C TYR A 13 5.43 -0.83 3.47
N ALA A 14 5.94 -0.66 4.69
CA ALA A 14 7.25 -0.04 4.91
C ALA A 14 8.38 -0.82 4.21
N ALA A 15 8.34 -2.15 4.25
CA ALA A 15 9.30 -2.99 3.54
C ALA A 15 9.19 -2.85 2.01
N ALA A 16 7.99 -2.75 1.45
CA ALA A 16 7.80 -2.54 0.01
C ALA A 16 8.38 -1.20 -0.45
N ILE A 17 8.20 -0.14 0.33
CA ILE A 17 8.82 1.17 0.11
C ILE A 17 10.34 1.02 0.14
N GLY A 18 10.88 0.37 1.18
CA GLY A 18 12.30 0.08 1.31
C GLY A 18 12.89 -0.68 0.11
N ILE A 19 12.17 -1.66 -0.46
CA ILE A 19 12.58 -2.41 -1.65
C ILE A 19 12.56 -1.55 -2.92
N THR A 20 11.66 -0.57 -3.01
CA THR A 20 11.63 0.37 -4.15
C THR A 20 12.74 1.42 -4.07
N MET A 21 13.12 1.84 -2.87
CA MET A 21 14.16 2.84 -2.63
C MET A 21 15.57 2.26 -2.57
N ASN A 22 15.75 1.09 -1.94
CA ASN A 22 17.01 0.36 -1.92
C ASN A 22 16.99 -0.64 -3.08
N TYR A 23 18.02 -0.64 -3.91
CA TYR A 23 18.21 -1.53 -5.07
C TYR A 23 18.25 -3.05 -4.73
N ALA A 24 17.81 -3.47 -3.54
CA ALA A 24 17.76 -4.84 -3.04
C ALA A 24 16.67 -5.72 -3.70
N TYR A 25 16.06 -5.29 -4.81
CA TYR A 25 15.15 -6.12 -5.57
C TYR A 25 15.93 -7.12 -6.46
N ASN A 26 15.77 -8.42 -6.18
CA ASN A 26 16.53 -9.49 -6.85
C ASN A 26 15.90 -10.06 -8.14
N GLY A 27 14.82 -9.48 -8.66
CA GLY A 27 14.22 -9.90 -9.94
C GLY A 27 13.46 -11.23 -9.95
N LYS A 28 13.49 -12.02 -8.86
CA LYS A 28 12.98 -13.41 -8.86
C LYS A 28 11.45 -13.54 -8.90
N ARG A 29 10.70 -12.46 -8.65
CA ARG A 29 9.23 -12.48 -8.55
C ARG A 29 8.59 -11.71 -9.70
N ARG A 30 8.04 -12.44 -10.69
CA ARG A 30 7.47 -11.87 -11.93
C ARG A 30 6.46 -10.74 -11.70
N HIS A 31 5.48 -10.95 -10.81
CA HIS A 31 4.44 -9.95 -10.52
C HIS A 31 4.97 -8.68 -9.83
N ILE A 32 6.10 -8.78 -9.14
CA ILE A 32 6.79 -7.61 -8.56
C ILE A 32 7.62 -6.91 -9.63
N ARG A 33 8.29 -7.66 -10.53
CA ARG A 33 9.19 -7.10 -11.55
C ARG A 33 8.49 -6.06 -12.41
N VAL A 34 7.31 -6.41 -12.93
CA VAL A 34 6.54 -5.52 -13.82
C VAL A 34 6.19 -4.21 -13.14
N LYS A 35 5.81 -4.25 -11.85
CA LYS A 35 5.43 -3.06 -11.09
C LYS A 35 6.64 -2.25 -10.64
N TYR A 36 7.72 -2.94 -10.27
CA TYR A 36 8.94 -2.32 -9.76
C TYR A 36 9.61 -1.45 -10.82
N GLU A 37 9.79 -1.94 -12.05
CA GLU A 37 10.45 -1.15 -13.10
C GLU A 37 9.66 0.14 -13.42
N ALA A 38 8.33 0.04 -13.56
CA ALA A 38 7.47 1.20 -13.80
C ALA A 38 7.53 2.23 -12.66
N VAL A 39 7.39 1.79 -11.41
CA VAL A 39 7.44 2.69 -10.24
C VAL A 39 8.83 3.32 -10.10
N LYS A 40 9.89 2.56 -10.38
CA LYS A 40 11.28 3.05 -10.32
C LYS A 40 11.55 4.12 -11.38
N GLU A 41 11.08 3.95 -12.60
CA GLU A 41 11.20 4.97 -13.65
C GLU A 41 10.45 6.25 -13.27
N LEU A 42 9.22 6.13 -12.76
CA LEU A 42 8.44 7.29 -12.30
C LEU A 42 9.11 8.02 -11.13
N LEU A 43 9.74 7.29 -10.19
CA LEU A 43 10.52 7.86 -9.10
C LEU A 43 11.78 8.56 -9.60
N LYS A 44 12.53 7.94 -10.53
CA LYS A 44 13.73 8.53 -11.14
C LYS A 44 13.43 9.83 -11.88
N ASN A 45 12.30 9.86 -12.58
CA ASN A 45 11.83 11.04 -13.30
C ASN A 45 11.19 12.10 -12.37
N GLY A 46 11.09 11.81 -11.06
CA GLY A 46 10.50 12.72 -10.08
C GLY A 46 9.00 12.94 -10.22
N ILE A 47 8.31 12.11 -11.02
CA ILE A 47 6.87 12.25 -11.31
C ILE A 47 6.04 11.87 -10.08
N ILE A 48 6.51 10.88 -9.31
CA ILE A 48 5.85 10.42 -8.09
C ILE A 48 6.80 10.49 -6.90
N SER A 49 6.26 10.75 -5.72
CA SER A 49 6.96 10.62 -4.43
C SER A 49 6.32 9.52 -3.60
N LEU A 50 7.12 8.69 -2.95
CA LEU A 50 6.63 7.58 -2.16
C LEU A 50 6.70 7.92 -0.66
N ASN A 51 5.53 8.07 -0.01
CA ASN A 51 5.43 8.37 1.41
C ASN A 51 4.75 7.22 2.15
N TYR A 52 5.33 6.81 3.29
CA TYR A 52 4.73 5.80 4.14
C TYR A 52 3.59 6.40 4.97
N VAL A 53 2.42 5.76 4.92
CA VAL A 53 1.27 6.07 5.76
C VAL A 53 0.95 4.85 6.60
N ARG A 54 0.77 5.04 7.91
CA ARG A 54 0.30 3.97 8.81
C ARG A 54 -1.03 3.42 8.32
N SER A 55 -1.19 2.11 8.41
CA SER A 55 -2.34 1.35 7.89
C SER A 55 -3.65 1.77 8.52
N GLU A 56 -3.64 2.12 9.81
CA GLU A 56 -4.79 2.68 10.53
C GLU A 56 -5.32 3.97 9.90
N ARG A 57 -4.44 4.75 9.26
CA ARG A 57 -4.76 6.01 8.58
C ARG A 57 -4.88 5.84 7.07
N ASN A 58 -4.67 4.64 6.54
CA ASN A 58 -4.71 4.39 5.11
C ASN A 58 -6.15 4.05 4.69
N LEU A 59 -6.84 5.04 4.11
CA LEU A 59 -8.23 4.92 3.67
C LEU A 59 -8.42 3.80 2.64
N ALA A 60 -7.43 3.53 1.79
CA ALA A 60 -7.48 2.49 0.77
C ALA A 60 -7.50 1.06 1.35
N VAL A 61 -7.08 0.87 2.61
CA VAL A 61 -7.16 -0.43 3.28
C VAL A 61 -8.61 -0.89 3.40
N THR A 62 -9.55 0.05 3.55
CA THR A 62 -10.99 -0.25 3.66
C THR A 62 -11.58 -0.84 2.37
N LEU A 63 -10.97 -0.55 1.22
CA LEU A 63 -11.38 -1.06 -0.08
C LEU A 63 -10.76 -2.42 -0.45
N THR A 64 -9.74 -2.86 0.30
CA THR A 64 -8.97 -4.07 -0.03
C THR A 64 -9.11 -5.17 1.03
N LYS A 65 -9.68 -4.86 2.20
CA LYS A 65 -9.86 -5.78 3.31
C LYS A 65 -11.30 -5.79 3.82
N GLY A 66 -11.74 -6.94 4.32
CA GLY A 66 -12.95 -7.04 5.14
C GLY A 66 -12.68 -6.48 6.54
N LEU A 67 -12.93 -5.19 6.74
CA LEU A 67 -12.79 -4.52 8.03
C LEU A 67 -14.13 -4.46 8.78
N THR A 68 -14.07 -4.20 10.08
CA THR A 68 -15.27 -3.98 10.90
C THR A 68 -16.04 -2.75 10.41
N ARG A 69 -17.38 -2.80 10.47
CA ARG A 69 -18.27 -1.70 10.05
C ARG A 69 -17.88 -0.34 10.60
N ARG A 70 -17.41 -0.26 11.85
CA ARG A 70 -16.95 0.99 12.47
C ARG A 70 -15.79 1.64 11.71
N ILE A 71 -14.79 0.85 11.30
CA ILE A 71 -13.62 1.37 10.55
C ILE A 71 -14.05 1.83 9.17
N ILE A 72 -14.97 1.10 8.52
CA ILE A 72 -15.55 1.49 7.23
C ILE A 72 -16.37 2.78 7.36
N PHE A 73 -17.11 2.94 8.45
CA PHE A 73 -17.88 4.15 8.73
C PHE A 73 -16.98 5.37 8.90
N GLU A 74 -15.94 5.24 9.74
CA GLU A 74 -14.95 6.31 9.97
C GLU A 74 -14.18 6.65 8.67
N SER A 75 -13.77 5.64 7.89
CA SER A 75 -13.10 5.87 6.61
C SER A 75 -14.02 6.48 5.56
N SER A 76 -15.29 6.08 5.50
CA SER A 76 -16.29 6.63 4.57
C SER A 76 -16.48 8.12 4.81
N ARG A 77 -16.59 8.54 6.07
CA ARG A 77 -16.64 9.96 6.44
C ARG A 77 -15.35 10.69 6.04
N ALA A 78 -14.18 10.10 6.31
CA ALA A 78 -12.90 10.69 5.93
C ALA A 78 -12.71 10.81 4.41
N MET A 79 -13.37 9.95 3.62
CA MET A 79 -13.41 10.02 2.16
C MET A 79 -14.47 10.99 1.61
N GLY A 80 -15.32 11.57 2.47
CA GLY A 80 -16.44 12.42 2.05
C GLY A 80 -17.63 11.64 1.49
N LEU A 81 -17.67 10.32 1.71
CA LEU A 81 -18.79 9.48 1.32
C LEU A 81 -19.88 9.52 2.38
N LYS A 82 -21.15 9.37 1.95
CA LYS A 82 -22.25 9.16 2.87
C LYS A 82 -22.07 7.80 3.53
N PRO A 83 -21.89 7.73 4.87
CA PRO A 83 -21.80 6.45 5.53
C PRO A 83 -23.12 5.68 5.39
N LEU A 84 -23.00 4.36 5.26
CA LEU A 84 -24.16 3.47 5.30
C LEU A 84 -24.62 3.35 6.76
N ASP A 85 -25.86 3.77 7.01
CA ASP A 85 -26.58 3.59 8.29
C ASP A 85 -26.95 2.12 8.52
#